data_AF-A0A757KRY4-F1
#
_entry.id   AF-A0A757KRY4-F1
#
_cell.length_a   1.000
_cell.length_b   1.000
_cell.length_c   1.000
_cell.angle_alpha   90.00
_cell.angle_beta   90.00
_cell.angle_gamma   90.00
#
_symmetry.space_group_name_H-M   'P 1'
#
loop_
_entity.id
_entity.type
_entity.pdbx_description
1 polymer ?
#
loop_
_entity_poly.entity_id
_entity_poly.type
_entity_poly.pdbx_seq_one_letter_code
_entity_poly.pdbx_strand_id
1 'polypeptide(L)'
;MPTPQNYSFIAIAVSAALASMVFPSQAAWVDVDSLPSSGLVSQLPPELQAIIPAQASTGFTKVGTMPNYVYQWNTGTIPVYGNGLTLNGPGAEAFEHTVTVIQNSGTGSPGVIFGNDLTIRTQSANAANNGRDVDGIRTHGANTPDNPVFIITGDRTNIYVDGQDGDGINAGYNSLGQGWTGSANIYVGDDLYIKTTGSQGRGITANAMRDASRAKNTIVVGNRAHIVTTGDSSEGLRTGQSGSLIRLGDDATIETSGASSTGIYAASSSRTELGNNATITVNGASAHAVYATNATVNLGENATISVNSASKAASYSKAPAGLYALSRGAINLAGGAAITMAGDNSSESYAISTETGGIVDGSSGGRFVIDGDIRAAGATAASGTLPQQNSTIKLNMTDNSR
;
A
#
# COMPACT_ATOMS: atom_id res chain seq x y z
N MET A 1 -28.54 17.09 -18.80
CA MET A 1 -28.77 15.79 -18.12
C MET A 1 -27.81 15.73 -16.95
N PRO A 2 -28.24 15.47 -15.71
CA PRO A 2 -27.29 15.26 -14.63
C PRO A 2 -26.51 14.00 -14.96
N THR A 3 -25.19 14.10 -14.99
CA THR A 3 -24.28 12.96 -15.07
C THR A 3 -24.63 11.96 -13.97
N PRO A 4 -24.72 10.65 -14.27
CA PRO A 4 -25.02 9.65 -13.27
C PRO A 4 -24.00 9.74 -12.13
N GLN A 5 -24.52 9.95 -10.92
CA GLN A 5 -23.74 10.10 -9.69
C GLN A 5 -23.17 8.74 -9.32
N ASN A 6 -21.90 8.51 -9.67
CA ASN A 6 -21.16 7.34 -9.21
C ASN A 6 -20.70 7.54 -7.76
N TYR A 7 -20.64 6.42 -7.04
CA TYR A 7 -20.31 6.28 -5.61
C TYR A 7 -19.09 7.09 -5.16
N SER A 8 -19.10 7.61 -3.92
CA SER A 8 -17.92 8.22 -3.28
C SER A 8 -17.08 7.15 -2.60
N PHE A 9 -15.79 7.12 -2.90
CA PHE A 9 -14.96 5.93 -2.73
C PHE A 9 -14.23 5.81 -1.39
N ILE A 10 -14.31 6.85 -0.54
CA ILE A 10 -14.01 6.71 0.89
C ILE A 10 -14.99 5.72 1.55
N ALA A 11 -16.24 5.61 1.05
CA ALA A 11 -17.21 4.62 1.54
C ALA A 11 -16.79 3.17 1.22
N ILE A 12 -16.01 2.95 0.16
CA ILE A 12 -15.44 1.63 -0.16
C ILE A 12 -14.24 1.34 0.76
N ALA A 13 -13.38 2.32 1.02
CA ALA A 13 -12.30 2.19 2.00
C ALA A 13 -12.82 1.88 3.43
N VAL A 14 -13.94 2.49 3.82
CA VAL A 14 -14.67 2.21 5.07
C VAL A 14 -15.32 0.82 5.04
N SER A 15 -15.97 0.43 3.94
CA SER A 15 -16.62 -0.88 3.76
C SER A 15 -15.61 -2.03 3.79
N ALA A 16 -14.43 -1.81 3.22
CA ALA A 16 -13.29 -2.69 3.24
C ALA A 16 -12.70 -2.89 4.66
N ALA A 17 -12.70 -1.85 5.48
CA ALA A 17 -12.17 -1.88 6.84
C ALA A 17 -13.13 -2.57 7.86
N LEU A 18 -14.44 -2.63 7.58
CA LEU A 18 -15.46 -3.00 8.58
C LEU A 18 -16.17 -4.35 8.36
N ALA A 19 -15.92 -5.08 7.25
CA ALA A 19 -16.44 -6.44 6.98
C ALA A 19 -17.96 -6.66 7.23
N SER A 20 -18.79 -5.61 7.10
CA SER A 20 -20.24 -5.66 7.35
C SER A 20 -20.94 -4.66 6.42
N MET A 21 -21.71 -5.19 5.47
CA MET A 21 -22.48 -4.41 4.49
C MET A 21 -23.93 -4.24 4.95
N VAL A 22 -24.31 -3.04 5.36
CA VAL A 22 -25.64 -2.47 5.08
C VAL A 22 -25.49 -0.95 5.02
N PHE A 23 -25.76 -0.32 3.88
CA PHE A 23 -26.01 1.12 3.81
C PHE A 23 -27.33 1.42 3.08
N PRO A 24 -28.13 2.39 3.57
CA PRO A 24 -29.21 2.98 2.80
C PRO A 24 -28.64 3.75 1.59
N SER A 25 -29.43 3.84 0.52
CA SER A 25 -29.10 4.38 -0.81
C SER A 25 -28.81 5.89 -0.88
N GLN A 26 -28.20 6.49 0.15
CA GLN A 26 -27.89 7.92 0.27
C GLN A 26 -26.44 8.18 0.73
N ALA A 27 -25.49 7.30 0.38
CA ALA A 27 -24.08 7.48 0.73
C ALA A 27 -23.45 8.60 -0.12
N ALA A 28 -23.15 9.72 0.54
CA ALA A 28 -23.03 11.04 -0.09
C ALA A 28 -21.58 11.48 -0.29
N TRP A 29 -21.37 12.28 -1.34
CA TRP A 29 -20.15 12.99 -1.69
C TRP A 29 -19.57 13.77 -0.48
N VAL A 30 -18.28 13.61 -0.16
CA VAL A 30 -17.61 14.40 0.90
C VAL A 30 -17.10 15.69 0.28
N ASP A 31 -17.94 16.73 0.32
CA ASP A 31 -17.53 18.09 -0.08
C ASP A 31 -16.82 18.80 1.06
N VAL A 32 -15.50 18.63 1.15
CA VAL A 32 -14.71 19.37 2.15
C VAL A 32 -14.79 20.88 1.93
N ASP A 33 -15.04 21.38 0.71
CA ASP A 33 -15.13 22.81 0.41
C ASP A 33 -16.44 23.44 0.89
N SER A 34 -17.50 22.65 1.07
CA SER A 34 -18.76 23.12 1.68
C SER A 34 -18.74 23.22 3.21
N LEU A 35 -17.76 22.59 3.88
CA LEU A 35 -17.69 22.60 5.36
C LEU A 35 -17.55 24.03 5.91
N PRO A 36 -18.06 24.32 7.12
CA PRO A 36 -17.81 25.60 7.78
C PRO A 36 -16.30 25.80 8.05
N SER A 37 -15.88 27.05 8.30
CA SER A 37 -14.46 27.38 8.55
C SER A 37 -13.88 26.65 9.77
N SER A 38 -14.72 26.26 10.72
CA SER A 38 -14.39 25.42 11.87
C SER A 38 -15.67 24.74 12.36
N GLY A 39 -15.53 23.60 13.03
CA GLY A 39 -16.67 22.87 13.57
C GLY A 39 -16.27 21.68 14.41
N LEU A 40 -17.25 20.88 14.81
CA LEU A 40 -17.05 19.62 15.51
C LEU A 40 -16.92 18.46 14.53
N VAL A 41 -16.11 17.46 14.87
CA VAL A 41 -16.02 16.21 14.09
C VAL A 41 -17.38 15.53 13.93
N SER A 42 -18.26 15.63 14.93
CA SER A 42 -19.64 15.12 14.86
C SER A 42 -20.51 15.81 13.80
N GLN A 43 -20.05 16.92 13.23
CA GLN A 43 -20.70 17.65 12.13
C GLN A 43 -20.11 17.32 10.76
N LEU A 44 -19.03 16.54 10.70
CA LEU A 44 -18.49 16.02 9.43
C LEU A 44 -19.44 14.96 8.84
N PRO A 45 -19.35 14.66 7.54
CA PRO A 45 -20.04 13.50 6.97
C PRO A 45 -19.76 12.20 7.77
N PRO A 46 -20.76 11.33 7.99
CA PRO A 46 -20.61 10.09 8.76
C PRO A 46 -19.45 9.21 8.32
N GLU A 47 -19.13 9.22 7.02
CA GLU A 47 -18.04 8.47 6.42
C GLU A 47 -16.68 8.93 6.96
N LEU A 48 -16.47 10.24 7.12
CA LEU A 48 -15.26 10.78 7.74
C LEU A 48 -15.23 10.49 9.25
N GLN A 49 -16.38 10.59 9.92
CA GLN A 49 -16.46 10.29 11.35
C GLN A 49 -16.04 8.85 11.66
N ALA A 50 -16.40 7.90 10.79
CA ALA A 50 -16.12 6.47 10.98
C ALA A 50 -14.63 6.10 10.94
N ILE A 51 -13.80 6.91 10.27
CA ILE A 51 -12.36 6.64 10.08
C ILE A 51 -11.45 7.54 10.92
N ILE A 52 -12.00 8.59 11.53
CA ILE A 52 -11.28 9.43 12.49
C ILE A 52 -11.12 8.64 13.80
N PRO A 53 -9.89 8.43 14.31
CA PRO A 53 -9.68 7.72 15.56
C PRO A 53 -10.40 8.38 16.73
N ALA A 54 -10.91 7.59 17.68
CA ALA A 54 -11.63 8.09 18.84
C ALA A 54 -10.79 9.04 19.74
N GLN A 55 -9.46 8.91 19.70
CA GLN A 55 -8.53 9.80 20.42
C GLN A 55 -8.10 11.04 19.63
N ALA A 56 -8.71 11.30 18.46
CA ALA A 56 -8.49 12.52 17.71
C ALA A 56 -9.16 13.72 18.38
N SER A 57 -8.88 14.92 17.85
CA SER A 57 -9.58 16.12 18.27
C SER A 57 -11.08 16.02 18.03
N THR A 58 -11.88 16.62 18.90
CA THR A 58 -13.32 16.78 18.66
C THR A 58 -13.64 17.91 17.69
N GLY A 59 -12.66 18.77 17.36
CA GLY A 59 -12.83 19.92 16.48
C GLY A 59 -11.96 19.88 15.23
N PHE A 60 -12.44 20.51 14.17
CA PHE A 60 -11.71 20.72 12.92
C PHE A 60 -11.65 22.21 12.55
N THR A 61 -10.70 22.57 11.70
CA THR A 61 -10.55 23.95 11.18
C THR A 61 -10.07 23.91 9.74
N LYS A 62 -10.73 24.67 8.87
CA LYS A 62 -10.30 24.86 7.48
C LYS A 62 -9.05 25.71 7.40
N VAL A 63 -8.13 25.28 6.56
CA VAL A 63 -6.92 26.03 6.26
C VAL A 63 -7.12 26.78 4.95
N GLY A 64 -7.24 28.10 5.03
CA GLY A 64 -7.47 28.97 3.86
C GLY A 64 -6.20 29.41 3.12
N THR A 65 -5.01 29.07 3.63
CA THR A 65 -3.73 29.32 2.96
C THR A 65 -3.21 28.02 2.36
N MET A 66 -2.62 28.09 1.17
CA MET A 66 -2.00 26.94 0.52
C MET A 66 -0.53 26.88 0.93
N PRO A 67 -0.12 25.97 1.83
CA PRO A 67 1.26 25.86 2.22
C PRO A 67 2.07 25.11 1.15
N ASN A 68 3.41 25.18 1.23
CA ASN A 68 4.27 24.34 0.38
C ASN A 68 4.36 22.90 0.87
N TYR A 69 4.14 22.67 2.17
CA TYR A 69 4.17 21.36 2.83
C TYR A 69 3.23 21.38 4.04
N VAL A 70 2.81 20.21 4.52
CA VAL A 70 1.94 20.08 5.70
C VAL A 70 2.65 19.31 6.80
N TYR A 71 2.61 19.87 8.01
CA TYR A 71 3.22 19.27 9.19
C TYR A 71 2.28 19.37 10.39
N GLN A 72 1.87 18.23 10.94
CA GLN A 72 0.99 18.14 12.11
C GLN A 72 1.68 17.34 13.23
N TRP A 73 2.11 18.02 14.29
CA TRP A 73 2.91 17.44 15.38
C TRP A 73 2.13 16.93 16.60
N ASN A 74 0.93 17.44 16.82
CA ASN A 74 0.13 17.13 18.00
C ASN A 74 -1.34 17.06 17.61
N THR A 75 -2.17 16.44 18.47
CA THR A 75 -3.60 16.19 18.17
C THR A 75 -4.32 17.45 17.68
N GLY A 76 -4.05 18.59 18.32
CA GLY A 76 -4.52 19.92 17.89
C GLY A 76 -6.01 19.97 17.56
N THR A 77 -6.42 20.95 16.77
CA THR A 77 -7.62 20.85 15.93
C THR A 77 -7.24 20.17 14.62
N ILE A 78 -8.13 19.38 14.03
CA ILE A 78 -7.86 18.71 12.75
C ILE A 78 -7.84 19.75 11.62
N PRO A 79 -6.71 20.02 10.95
CA PRO A 79 -6.68 20.85 9.76
C PRO A 79 -7.40 20.17 8.60
N VAL A 80 -8.25 20.94 7.90
CA VAL A 80 -8.95 20.53 6.69
C VAL A 80 -8.51 21.42 5.54
N TYR A 81 -7.91 20.80 4.53
CA TYR A 81 -7.54 21.46 3.28
C TYR A 81 -8.60 21.15 2.21
N GLY A 82 -8.94 22.17 1.42
CA GLY A 82 -9.91 22.05 0.32
C GLY A 82 -9.42 21.22 -0.86
N ASN A 83 -10.18 21.28 -1.96
CA ASN A 83 -9.83 20.59 -3.20
C ASN A 83 -8.69 21.29 -3.97
N GLY A 84 -8.00 20.54 -4.84
CA GLY A 84 -7.04 21.09 -5.81
C GLY A 84 -5.74 21.64 -5.21
N LEU A 85 -5.41 21.25 -3.98
CA LEU A 85 -4.19 21.69 -3.31
C LEU A 85 -2.95 21.10 -4.00
N THR A 86 -1.95 21.93 -4.28
CA THR A 86 -0.62 21.47 -4.71
C THR A 86 0.42 21.79 -3.64
N LEU A 87 1.14 20.77 -3.20
CA LEU A 87 2.24 20.86 -2.26
C LEU A 87 3.56 20.55 -2.98
N ASN A 88 4.53 21.43 -2.86
CA ASN A 88 5.87 21.30 -3.44
C ASN A 88 6.88 21.29 -2.29
N GLY A 89 6.99 20.15 -1.62
CA GLY A 89 7.93 19.96 -0.53
C GLY A 89 9.33 19.57 -1.03
N PRO A 90 10.23 19.19 -0.11
CA PRO A 90 9.99 18.90 1.29
C PRO A 90 9.92 20.16 2.16
N GLY A 91 9.36 19.99 3.37
CA GLY A 91 9.53 20.95 4.46
C GLY A 91 10.95 20.97 5.04
N ALA A 92 11.25 21.97 5.87
CA ALA A 92 12.61 22.25 6.38
C ALA A 92 13.07 21.39 7.59
N GLU A 93 12.48 20.22 7.82
CA GLU A 93 12.76 19.42 9.04
C GLU A 93 13.82 18.32 8.85
N ALA A 94 14.17 17.63 9.94
CA ALA A 94 15.19 16.58 10.01
C ALA A 94 14.94 15.38 9.06
N PHE A 95 13.74 15.27 8.50
CA PHE A 95 13.38 14.32 7.44
C PHE A 95 12.71 15.10 6.31
N GLU A 96 13.13 14.86 5.07
CA GLU A 96 12.58 15.57 3.93
C GLU A 96 11.26 14.91 3.48
N HIS A 97 10.14 15.60 3.67
CA HIS A 97 8.81 15.10 3.29
C HIS A 97 7.85 16.25 2.97
N THR A 98 6.79 15.97 2.21
CA THR A 98 5.80 17.00 1.84
C THR A 98 4.59 17.03 2.76
N VAL A 99 4.10 15.86 3.20
CA VAL A 99 3.05 15.75 4.22
C VAL A 99 3.54 14.85 5.33
N THR A 100 3.51 15.37 6.55
CA THR A 100 3.87 14.58 7.73
C THR A 100 2.93 14.81 8.90
N VAL A 101 2.52 13.70 9.50
CA VAL A 101 1.82 13.68 10.78
C VAL A 101 2.65 12.91 11.78
N ILE A 102 2.96 13.57 12.90
CA ILE A 102 3.75 13.01 14.00
C ILE A 102 2.99 13.14 15.31
N GLN A 103 3.18 12.16 16.20
CA GLN A 103 2.86 12.31 17.62
C GLN A 103 3.98 11.72 18.47
N ASN A 104 4.60 12.56 19.31
CA ASN A 104 5.67 12.15 20.20
C ASN A 104 5.21 11.84 21.64
N SER A 105 3.90 11.95 21.91
CA SER A 105 3.29 11.41 23.13
C SER A 105 2.70 10.02 22.90
N GLY A 106 2.46 9.27 23.99
CA GLY A 106 1.72 8.02 23.93
C GLY A 106 0.20 8.18 23.83
N THR A 107 -0.32 9.42 23.71
CA THR A 107 -1.78 9.70 23.78
C THR A 107 -2.23 10.64 22.67
N GLY A 108 -3.47 10.45 22.23
CA GLY A 108 -4.06 11.30 21.19
C GLY A 108 -3.68 10.87 19.78
N SER A 109 -4.52 11.26 18.83
CA SER A 109 -4.41 10.92 17.40
C SER A 109 -4.42 12.19 16.57
N PRO A 110 -3.26 12.81 16.27
CA PRO A 110 -3.22 13.87 15.27
C PRO A 110 -3.59 13.33 13.91
N GLY A 111 -4.16 14.21 13.10
CA GLY A 111 -4.35 13.93 11.71
C GLY A 111 -4.70 15.15 10.90
N VAL A 112 -4.83 14.93 9.61
CA VAL A 112 -5.11 15.95 8.60
C VAL A 112 -6.07 15.39 7.56
N ILE A 113 -6.94 16.25 7.05
CA ILE A 113 -7.89 15.93 5.98
C ILE A 113 -7.57 16.81 4.78
N PHE A 114 -7.46 16.19 3.61
CA PHE A 114 -7.36 16.85 2.31
C PHE A 114 -8.59 16.48 1.47
N GLY A 115 -9.07 17.45 0.69
CA GLY A 115 -10.06 17.21 -0.35
C GLY A 115 -9.53 16.40 -1.52
N ASN A 116 -10.27 16.45 -2.61
CA ASN A 116 -9.91 15.84 -3.87
C ASN A 116 -8.79 16.61 -4.57
N ASP A 117 -8.17 15.98 -5.57
CA ASP A 117 -7.20 16.60 -6.47
C ASP A 117 -5.95 17.13 -5.74
N LEU A 118 -5.60 16.52 -4.59
CA LEU A 118 -4.35 16.78 -3.90
C LEU A 118 -3.17 16.38 -4.80
N THR A 119 -2.23 17.29 -5.05
CA THR A 119 -0.98 16.96 -5.73
C THR A 119 0.21 17.20 -4.80
N ILE A 120 1.03 16.17 -4.61
CA ILE A 120 2.27 16.20 -3.85
C ILE A 120 3.43 16.02 -4.80
N ARG A 121 4.40 16.93 -4.74
CA ARG A 121 5.71 16.79 -5.36
C ARG A 121 6.77 16.89 -4.28
N THR A 122 7.55 15.83 -4.12
CA THR A 122 8.66 15.79 -3.17
C THR A 122 9.96 15.52 -3.91
N GLN A 123 10.92 16.42 -3.75
CA GLN A 123 12.31 16.28 -4.18
C GLN A 123 13.20 16.95 -3.16
N SER A 124 14.31 16.34 -2.74
CA SER A 124 15.23 16.91 -1.74
C SER A 124 15.51 18.41 -1.93
N ALA A 125 15.48 19.18 -0.84
CA ALA A 125 15.77 20.61 -0.87
C ALA A 125 17.28 20.88 -1.05
N ASN A 126 18.11 19.92 -0.63
CA ASN A 126 19.54 19.97 -0.85
C ASN A 126 19.91 19.20 -2.13
N ALA A 127 20.42 19.91 -3.14
CA ALA A 127 20.82 19.29 -4.40
C ALA A 127 21.85 18.15 -4.24
N ALA A 128 22.70 18.19 -3.20
CA ALA A 128 23.66 17.11 -2.89
C ALA A 128 23.00 15.87 -2.25
N ASN A 129 21.75 16.02 -1.79
CA ASN A 129 20.87 14.98 -1.29
C ASN A 129 19.74 14.67 -2.31
N ASN A 130 19.77 15.24 -3.52
CA ASN A 130 18.86 14.82 -4.59
C ASN A 130 18.98 13.32 -4.77
N GLY A 131 17.83 12.63 -4.76
CA GLY A 131 17.86 11.18 -4.70
C GLY A 131 18.31 10.64 -3.33
N ARG A 132 17.87 11.19 -2.20
CA ARG A 132 17.94 10.53 -0.87
C ARG A 132 16.53 10.29 -0.32
N ASP A 133 16.42 9.82 0.91
CA ASP A 133 15.17 9.45 1.59
C ASP A 133 14.21 10.65 1.70
N VAL A 134 13.36 10.85 0.69
CA VAL A 134 12.29 11.85 0.71
C VAL A 134 10.95 11.18 0.47
N ASP A 135 9.97 11.47 1.31
CA ASP A 135 8.65 10.82 1.21
C ASP A 135 7.56 11.82 0.76
N GLY A 136 6.58 11.33 0.00
CA GLY A 136 5.37 12.09 -0.32
C GLY A 136 4.57 12.38 0.95
N ILE A 137 4.02 11.30 1.50
CA ILE A 137 3.32 11.27 2.79
C ILE A 137 4.12 10.41 3.76
N ARG A 138 4.39 10.92 4.96
CA ARG A 138 5.08 10.18 6.03
C ARG A 138 4.29 10.25 7.33
N THR A 139 4.29 9.15 8.07
CA THR A 139 3.86 9.16 9.48
C THR A 139 4.99 8.71 10.40
N HIS A 140 4.99 9.27 11.60
CA HIS A 140 5.98 8.96 12.64
C HIS A 140 5.32 9.08 14.02
N GLY A 141 5.76 8.33 15.04
CA GLY A 141 5.36 8.65 16.41
C GLY A 141 5.52 7.54 17.45
N ALA A 142 5.00 7.80 18.64
CA ALA A 142 4.85 6.87 19.77
C ALA A 142 3.45 6.23 19.85
N ASN A 143 2.62 6.42 18.83
CA ASN A 143 1.25 5.90 18.80
C ASN A 143 1.22 4.38 18.83
N THR A 144 0.21 3.84 19.50
CA THR A 144 -0.15 2.43 19.51
C THR A 144 -1.33 2.20 18.57
N PRO A 145 -1.74 0.94 18.33
CA PRO A 145 -2.95 0.65 17.55
C PRO A 145 -4.23 1.31 18.08
N ASP A 146 -4.27 1.71 19.35
CA ASP A 146 -5.45 2.32 19.99
C ASP A 146 -5.56 3.84 19.73
N ASN A 147 -4.46 4.47 19.31
CA ASN A 147 -4.40 5.91 19.05
C ASN A 147 -3.54 6.26 17.83
N PRO A 148 -3.77 5.64 16.66
CA PRO A 148 -2.94 5.88 15.49
C PRO A 148 -3.00 7.36 15.07
N VAL A 149 -1.92 7.87 14.49
CA VAL A 149 -2.03 9.11 13.69
C VAL A 149 -2.88 8.81 12.45
N PHE A 150 -3.50 9.82 11.84
CA PHE A 150 -4.29 9.59 10.63
C PHE A 150 -4.11 10.65 9.55
N ILE A 151 -4.25 10.22 8.30
CA ILE A 151 -4.23 11.10 7.13
C ILE A 151 -5.37 10.66 6.23
N ILE A 152 -6.20 11.61 5.80
CA ILE A 152 -7.30 11.36 4.88
C ILE A 152 -7.11 12.25 3.67
N THR A 153 -7.17 11.67 2.48
CA THR A 153 -7.11 12.39 1.20
C THR A 153 -8.29 11.97 0.33
N GLY A 154 -8.82 12.90 -0.46
CA GLY A 154 -9.90 12.63 -1.39
C GLY A 154 -9.43 11.90 -2.65
N ASP A 155 -10.32 11.87 -3.64
CA ASP A 155 -10.08 11.24 -4.94
C ASP A 155 -9.02 12.01 -5.75
N ARG A 156 -8.40 11.32 -6.71
CA ARG A 156 -7.41 11.88 -7.65
C ARG A 156 -6.23 12.51 -6.93
N THR A 157 -5.82 11.90 -5.82
CA THR A 157 -4.56 12.27 -5.15
C THR A 157 -3.40 11.83 -6.03
N ASN A 158 -2.49 12.75 -6.35
CA ASN A 158 -1.33 12.54 -7.20
C ASN A 158 -0.04 12.76 -6.40
N ILE A 159 0.85 11.78 -6.35
CA ILE A 159 2.10 11.85 -5.57
C ILE A 159 3.29 11.55 -6.48
N TYR A 160 4.24 12.48 -6.53
CA TYR A 160 5.48 12.35 -7.29
C TYR A 160 6.66 12.47 -6.33
N VAL A 161 7.51 11.45 -6.30
CA VAL A 161 8.66 11.37 -5.39
C VAL A 161 9.94 11.05 -6.16
N ASP A 162 10.93 11.93 -6.01
CA ASP A 162 12.29 11.75 -6.54
C ASP A 162 13.29 11.69 -5.38
N GLY A 163 13.49 10.48 -4.86
CA GLY A 163 14.35 10.15 -3.74
C GLY A 163 14.80 8.69 -3.80
N GLN A 164 16.08 8.38 -3.54
CA GLN A 164 16.66 7.03 -3.70
C GLN A 164 15.86 5.99 -2.92
N ASP A 165 15.52 6.26 -1.66
CA ASP A 165 14.70 5.39 -0.82
C ASP A 165 13.33 6.03 -0.53
N GLY A 166 12.90 6.95 -1.40
CA GLY A 166 11.72 7.77 -1.19
C GLY A 166 10.41 7.05 -1.54
N ASP A 167 9.47 7.04 -0.61
CA ASP A 167 8.18 6.39 -0.79
C ASP A 167 7.08 7.42 -1.12
N GLY A 168 6.10 7.03 -1.94
CA GLY A 168 4.90 7.84 -2.16
C GLY A 168 4.12 8.03 -0.86
N ILE A 169 3.83 6.91 -0.18
CA ILE A 169 3.22 6.88 1.15
C ILE A 169 4.03 5.96 2.07
N ASN A 170 4.50 6.49 3.19
CA ASN A 170 5.33 5.79 4.17
C ASN A 170 4.66 5.80 5.55
N ALA A 171 3.88 4.76 5.83
CA ALA A 171 3.26 4.57 7.14
C ALA A 171 4.17 3.77 8.07
N GLY A 172 4.50 4.40 9.20
CA GLY A 172 5.26 3.78 10.28
C GLY A 172 6.72 4.23 10.32
N TYR A 173 7.34 3.97 11.46
CA TYR A 173 8.73 4.37 11.72
C TYR A 173 9.61 3.17 12.08
N ASN A 174 10.78 3.12 11.46
CA ASN A 174 11.74 2.03 11.58
C ASN A 174 13.06 2.48 12.23
N SER A 175 13.04 3.01 13.47
CA SER A 175 14.28 3.18 14.26
C SER A 175 14.29 2.34 15.55
N LEU A 176 15.23 1.38 15.65
CA LEU A 176 15.32 0.41 16.75
C LEU A 176 15.79 1.09 18.04
N GLY A 177 16.71 2.05 17.89
CA GLY A 177 17.39 2.72 19.01
C GLY A 177 16.60 3.84 19.67
N GLN A 178 15.49 4.29 19.06
CA GLN A 178 14.72 5.43 19.56
C GLN A 178 13.36 5.06 20.19
N GLY A 179 13.00 3.77 20.25
CA GLY A 179 11.85 3.30 21.03
C GLY A 179 10.45 3.54 20.42
N TRP A 180 10.35 4.26 19.31
CA TRP A 180 9.10 4.65 18.67
C TRP A 180 8.33 3.47 18.02
N THR A 181 7.00 3.52 18.12
CA THR A 181 6.06 2.44 17.74
C THR A 181 5.09 2.83 16.62
N GLY A 182 5.17 4.06 16.10
CA GLY A 182 4.12 4.77 15.39
C GLY A 182 3.17 3.93 14.53
N SER A 183 1.95 3.72 15.05
CA SER A 183 0.78 3.30 14.29
C SER A 183 0.18 4.46 13.52
N ALA A 184 -0.26 4.19 12.29
CA ALA A 184 -0.91 5.16 11.43
C ALA A 184 -2.06 4.53 10.63
N ASN A 185 -3.11 5.32 10.42
CA ASN A 185 -4.21 5.02 9.51
C ASN A 185 -4.24 6.05 8.38
N ILE A 186 -3.97 5.61 7.15
CA ILE A 186 -3.98 6.48 5.97
C ILE A 186 -5.11 6.04 5.05
N TYR A 187 -5.98 6.96 4.69
CA TYR A 187 -7.11 6.73 3.80
C TYR A 187 -6.99 7.63 2.57
N VAL A 188 -7.11 7.02 1.41
CA VAL A 188 -7.04 7.71 0.11
C VAL A 188 -8.27 7.33 -0.70
N GLY A 189 -8.87 8.32 -1.36
CA GLY A 189 -9.98 8.10 -2.28
C GLY A 189 -9.59 7.30 -3.53
N ASP A 190 -10.43 7.38 -4.54
CA ASP A 190 -10.21 6.74 -5.83
C ASP A 190 -9.15 7.42 -6.67
N ASP A 191 -8.67 6.71 -7.69
CA ASP A 191 -7.79 7.27 -8.72
C ASP A 191 -6.48 7.84 -8.13
N LEU A 192 -5.99 7.25 -7.04
CA LEU A 192 -4.65 7.56 -6.51
C LEU A 192 -3.61 7.31 -7.59
N TYR A 193 -2.81 8.30 -7.92
CA TYR A 193 -1.62 8.13 -8.76
C TYR A 193 -0.35 8.32 -7.93
N ILE A 194 0.57 7.36 -8.00
CA ILE A 194 1.90 7.48 -7.40
C ILE A 194 2.97 7.21 -8.45
N LYS A 195 4.00 8.06 -8.50
CA LYS A 195 5.23 7.80 -9.22
C LYS A 195 6.45 8.00 -8.32
N THR A 196 7.25 6.95 -8.17
CA THR A 196 8.55 7.01 -7.50
C THR A 196 9.66 6.59 -8.45
N THR A 197 10.84 7.22 -8.33
CA THR A 197 11.94 7.02 -9.29
C THR A 197 13.26 6.55 -8.68
N GLY A 198 13.45 6.67 -7.37
CA GLY A 198 14.68 6.22 -6.73
C GLY A 198 14.78 4.72 -6.54
N SER A 199 16.02 4.24 -6.43
CA SER A 199 16.38 2.81 -6.37
C SER A 199 15.46 1.98 -5.48
N GLN A 200 15.43 2.26 -4.17
CA GLN A 200 14.61 1.52 -3.21
C GLN A 200 13.29 2.23 -2.89
N GLY A 201 12.91 3.22 -3.70
CA GLY A 201 11.68 3.98 -3.49
C GLY A 201 10.46 3.12 -3.71
N ARG A 202 9.43 3.31 -2.89
CA ARG A 202 8.23 2.47 -2.91
C ARG A 202 6.99 3.27 -3.25
N GLY A 203 6.01 2.64 -3.87
CA GLY A 203 4.72 3.29 -4.05
C GLY A 203 4.07 3.57 -2.69
N ILE A 204 3.78 2.48 -1.97
CA ILE A 204 3.16 2.52 -0.65
C ILE A 204 3.87 1.54 0.29
N THR A 205 4.20 2.01 1.49
CA THR A 205 4.86 1.23 2.52
C THR A 205 4.09 1.29 3.83
N ALA A 206 3.81 0.12 4.39
CA ALA A 206 3.37 -0.06 5.77
C ALA A 206 4.41 -0.90 6.50
N ASN A 207 5.32 -0.24 7.21
CA ASN A 207 6.47 -0.90 7.84
C ASN A 207 6.89 -0.24 9.17
N ALA A 208 7.02 -1.04 10.22
CA ALA A 208 7.58 -0.70 11.53
C ALA A 208 8.30 -1.93 12.11
N MET A 209 9.28 -1.73 12.98
CA MET A 209 10.11 -2.82 13.55
C MET A 209 9.56 -3.42 14.85
N ARG A 210 8.24 -3.43 15.03
CA ARG A 210 7.58 -3.92 16.24
C ARG A 210 6.46 -4.90 15.86
N ASP A 211 6.11 -5.76 16.81
CA ASP A 211 4.97 -6.66 16.65
C ASP A 211 3.63 -5.90 16.64
N ALA A 212 2.58 -6.58 16.17
CA ALA A 212 1.25 -6.04 15.96
C ALA A 212 0.57 -5.48 17.23
N SER A 213 0.99 -5.91 18.43
CA SER A 213 0.42 -5.41 19.70
C SER A 213 0.90 -4.00 20.03
N ARG A 214 2.07 -3.62 19.50
CA ARG A 214 2.72 -2.34 19.79
C ARG A 214 2.55 -1.33 18.67
N ALA A 215 2.43 -1.80 17.44
CA ALA A 215 2.38 -0.99 16.24
C ALA A 215 1.49 -1.66 15.21
N LYS A 216 0.64 -0.89 14.53
CA LYS A 216 -0.13 -1.37 13.38
C LYS A 216 -0.37 -0.22 12.40
N ASN A 217 0.09 -0.39 11.17
CA ASN A 217 -0.11 0.58 10.10
C ASN A 217 -1.18 0.06 9.14
N THR A 218 -2.20 0.88 8.88
CA THR A 218 -3.30 0.57 7.98
C THR A 218 -3.35 1.63 6.90
N ILE A 219 -3.19 1.22 5.65
CA ILE A 219 -3.34 2.10 4.49
C ILE A 219 -4.46 1.52 3.63
N VAL A 220 -5.48 2.32 3.36
CA VAL A 220 -6.61 1.94 2.51
C VAL A 220 -6.78 2.96 1.40
N VAL A 221 -6.80 2.48 0.17
CA VAL A 221 -6.98 3.26 -1.04
C VAL A 221 -8.24 2.77 -1.75
N GLY A 222 -8.97 3.70 -2.38
CA GLY A 222 -10.08 3.37 -3.26
C GLY A 222 -9.67 2.53 -4.49
N ASN A 223 -10.58 2.45 -5.44
CA ASN A 223 -10.43 1.81 -6.73
C ASN A 223 -9.51 2.62 -7.67
N ARG A 224 -9.06 1.95 -8.72
CA ARG A 224 -8.29 2.53 -9.84
C ARG A 224 -7.01 3.23 -9.39
N ALA A 225 -6.43 2.80 -8.26
CA ALA A 225 -5.11 3.24 -7.86
C ALA A 225 -4.07 2.85 -8.92
N HIS A 226 -3.22 3.77 -9.33
CA HIS A 226 -2.15 3.56 -10.29
C HIS A 226 -0.80 3.91 -9.67
N ILE A 227 0.04 2.89 -9.51
CA ILE A 227 1.34 3.01 -8.83
C ILE A 227 2.44 2.64 -9.80
N VAL A 228 3.39 3.55 -10.00
CA VAL A 228 4.54 3.38 -10.88
C VAL A 228 5.83 3.54 -10.08
N THR A 229 6.70 2.54 -10.09
CA THR A 229 8.04 2.61 -9.49
C THR A 229 9.12 2.20 -10.49
N THR A 230 10.21 2.98 -10.57
CA THR A 230 11.22 2.76 -11.63
C THR A 230 12.62 2.44 -11.14
N GLY A 231 12.86 2.49 -9.83
CA GLY A 231 14.19 2.24 -9.27
C GLY A 231 14.56 0.76 -9.14
N ASP A 232 15.86 0.48 -9.07
CA ASP A 232 16.38 -0.85 -8.79
C ASP A 232 16.10 -1.26 -7.33
N SER A 233 15.44 -2.39 -7.14
CA SER A 233 14.90 -2.88 -5.87
C SER A 233 13.69 -2.08 -5.37
N SER A 234 13.02 -1.32 -6.25
CA SER A 234 11.80 -0.61 -5.92
C SER A 234 10.64 -1.59 -5.67
N GLU A 235 9.68 -1.17 -4.86
CA GLU A 235 8.50 -1.98 -4.57
C GLU A 235 7.24 -1.17 -4.87
N GLY A 236 6.28 -1.72 -5.61
CA GLY A 236 4.99 -1.06 -5.79
C GLY A 236 4.30 -0.91 -4.43
N LEU A 237 4.13 -2.03 -3.73
CA LEU A 237 3.61 -2.10 -2.36
C LEU A 237 4.57 -2.87 -1.45
N ARG A 238 4.82 -2.34 -0.24
CA ARG A 238 5.55 -3.04 0.81
C ARG A 238 4.75 -3.12 2.10
N THR A 239 4.45 -4.34 2.55
CA THR A 239 3.97 -4.59 3.91
C THR A 239 5.01 -5.39 4.69
N GLY A 240 5.74 -4.73 5.60
CA GLY A 240 6.90 -5.34 6.28
C GLY A 240 6.69 -5.65 7.77
N GLN A 241 5.52 -5.28 8.31
CA GLN A 241 5.24 -5.27 9.73
C GLN A 241 4.08 -6.17 10.12
N SER A 242 4.28 -6.91 11.21
CA SER A 242 3.24 -7.76 11.80
C SER A 242 1.94 -6.99 12.02
N GLY A 243 0.85 -7.55 11.52
CA GLY A 243 -0.50 -6.99 11.65
C GLY A 243 -0.80 -5.76 10.78
N SER A 244 0.17 -5.21 10.07
CA SER A 244 -0.07 -4.07 9.17
C SER A 244 -0.77 -4.50 7.89
N LEU A 245 -1.53 -3.56 7.32
CA LEU A 245 -2.40 -3.77 6.17
C LEU A 245 -2.17 -2.68 5.13
N ILE A 246 -1.95 -3.08 3.89
CA ILE A 246 -2.23 -2.25 2.72
C ILE A 246 -3.42 -2.85 1.99
N ARG A 247 -4.40 -2.02 1.67
CA ARG A 247 -5.55 -2.41 0.85
C ARG A 247 -5.80 -1.42 -0.28
N LEU A 248 -5.87 -1.92 -1.51
CA LEU A 248 -6.34 -1.16 -2.66
C LEU A 248 -7.70 -1.73 -3.12
N GLY A 249 -8.56 -0.86 -3.65
CA GLY A 249 -9.85 -1.24 -4.24
C GLY A 249 -9.71 -2.01 -5.56
N ASP A 250 -10.81 -2.04 -6.31
CA ASP A 250 -10.88 -2.69 -7.61
C ASP A 250 -10.07 -1.93 -8.67
N ASP A 251 -9.68 -2.62 -9.73
CA ASP A 251 -8.99 -2.09 -10.91
C ASP A 251 -7.64 -1.40 -10.60
N ALA A 252 -6.98 -1.77 -9.48
CA ALA A 252 -5.67 -1.24 -9.13
C ALA A 252 -4.60 -1.68 -10.15
N THR A 253 -3.75 -0.75 -10.58
CA THR A 253 -2.63 -0.98 -11.50
C THR A 253 -1.29 -0.70 -10.81
N ILE A 254 -0.39 -1.68 -10.83
CA ILE A 254 0.95 -1.58 -10.26
C ILE A 254 1.98 -1.89 -11.36
N GLU A 255 2.89 -0.96 -11.60
CA GLU A 255 3.95 -1.08 -12.59
C GLU A 255 5.32 -0.88 -11.93
N THR A 256 6.21 -1.86 -12.06
CA THR A 256 7.61 -1.74 -11.60
C THR A 256 8.59 -2.09 -12.71
N SER A 257 9.75 -1.43 -12.76
CA SER A 257 10.68 -1.59 -13.90
C SER A 257 12.16 -1.75 -13.58
N GLY A 258 12.64 -1.39 -12.39
CA GLY A 258 14.04 -1.55 -12.04
C GLY A 258 14.45 -2.99 -11.75
N ALA A 259 15.75 -3.28 -11.78
CA ALA A 259 16.27 -4.60 -11.46
C ALA A 259 15.96 -4.98 -10.01
N SER A 260 15.59 -6.25 -9.77
CA SER A 260 15.14 -6.77 -8.48
C SER A 260 13.91 -6.06 -7.90
N SER A 261 13.15 -5.32 -8.72
CA SER A 261 11.92 -4.67 -8.27
C SER A 261 10.84 -5.70 -7.94
N THR A 262 9.88 -5.32 -7.10
CA THR A 262 8.73 -6.18 -6.80
C THR A 262 7.43 -5.41 -6.92
N GLY A 263 6.41 -5.98 -7.59
CA GLY A 263 5.08 -5.37 -7.61
C GLY A 263 4.49 -5.25 -6.21
N ILE A 264 4.35 -6.39 -5.53
CA ILE A 264 3.87 -6.50 -4.15
C ILE A 264 4.85 -7.32 -3.32
N TYR A 265 5.44 -6.72 -2.29
CA TYR A 265 6.27 -7.40 -1.31
C TYR A 265 5.60 -7.43 0.06
N ALA A 266 5.23 -8.62 0.54
CA ALA A 266 4.62 -8.81 1.85
C ALA A 266 5.48 -9.71 2.74
N ALA A 267 5.77 -9.24 3.96
CA ALA A 267 6.61 -9.92 4.94
C ALA A 267 6.10 -9.84 6.38
N SER A 268 6.65 -10.66 7.27
CA SER A 268 6.55 -10.52 8.74
C SER A 268 5.13 -10.56 9.32
N SER A 269 4.26 -11.45 8.83
CA SER A 269 2.87 -11.60 9.25
C SER A 269 2.02 -10.35 9.02
N SER A 270 2.36 -9.60 7.97
CA SER A 270 1.55 -8.52 7.43
C SER A 270 0.51 -9.03 6.42
N ARG A 271 -0.34 -8.12 5.94
CA ARG A 271 -1.33 -8.41 4.91
C ARG A 271 -1.35 -7.35 3.82
N THR A 272 -1.44 -7.77 2.56
CA THR A 272 -1.80 -6.91 1.43
C THR A 272 -3.07 -7.44 0.77
N GLU A 273 -4.01 -6.55 0.42
CA GLU A 273 -5.29 -6.90 -0.21
C GLU A 273 -5.51 -6.02 -1.45
N LEU A 274 -5.73 -6.62 -2.62
CA LEU A 274 -6.17 -5.92 -3.82
C LEU A 274 -7.57 -6.38 -4.21
N GLY A 275 -8.40 -5.46 -4.67
CA GLY A 275 -9.73 -5.75 -5.21
C GLY A 275 -9.68 -6.52 -6.53
N ASN A 276 -10.84 -6.57 -7.19
CA ASN A 276 -11.01 -7.27 -8.46
C ASN A 276 -10.25 -6.57 -9.59
N ASN A 277 -9.92 -7.32 -10.64
CA ASN A 277 -9.30 -6.85 -11.87
C ASN A 277 -7.95 -6.13 -11.68
N ALA A 278 -7.25 -6.41 -10.58
CA ALA A 278 -5.92 -5.84 -10.34
C ALA A 278 -4.95 -6.19 -11.48
N THR A 279 -4.18 -5.22 -11.95
CA THR A 279 -3.14 -5.39 -12.97
C THR A 279 -1.77 -5.15 -12.35
N ILE A 280 -0.86 -6.13 -12.46
CA ILE A 280 0.49 -6.05 -11.91
C ILE A 280 1.49 -6.36 -13.03
N THR A 281 2.32 -5.39 -13.38
CA THR A 281 3.36 -5.54 -14.41
C THR A 281 4.73 -5.28 -13.82
N VAL A 282 5.66 -6.21 -14.04
CA VAL A 282 7.07 -6.06 -13.63
C VAL A 282 8.00 -6.33 -14.80
N ASN A 283 9.00 -5.45 -14.98
CA ASN A 283 9.86 -5.47 -16.16
C ASN A 283 11.33 -5.76 -15.86
N GLY A 284 11.77 -5.62 -14.61
CA GLY A 284 13.17 -5.75 -14.22
C GLY A 284 13.71 -7.18 -14.24
N ALA A 285 15.03 -7.32 -14.43
CA ALA A 285 15.72 -8.59 -14.13
C ALA A 285 15.56 -8.95 -12.66
N SER A 286 15.39 -10.23 -12.32
CA SER A 286 15.07 -10.69 -10.96
C SER A 286 13.83 -10.06 -10.32
N ALA A 287 12.93 -9.47 -11.12
CA ALA A 287 11.73 -8.86 -10.58
C ALA A 287 10.64 -9.89 -10.28
N HIS A 288 9.87 -9.67 -9.22
CA HIS A 288 8.74 -10.51 -8.84
C HIS A 288 7.44 -9.71 -8.90
N ALA A 289 6.36 -10.24 -9.47
CA ALA A 289 5.10 -9.51 -9.46
C ALA A 289 4.47 -9.52 -8.05
N VAL A 290 4.34 -10.69 -7.44
CA VAL A 290 3.86 -10.84 -6.06
C VAL A 290 4.84 -11.73 -5.29
N TYR A 291 5.35 -11.22 -4.18
CA TYR A 291 6.25 -11.92 -3.28
C TYR A 291 5.70 -11.87 -1.85
N ALA A 292 5.27 -13.03 -1.34
CA ALA A 292 4.86 -13.21 0.05
C ALA A 292 5.88 -14.08 0.82
N THR A 293 6.36 -13.59 1.97
CA THR A 293 7.22 -14.35 2.88
C THR A 293 6.75 -14.24 4.33
N ASN A 294 6.27 -15.35 4.91
CA ASN A 294 5.62 -15.35 6.23
C ASN A 294 4.50 -14.30 6.36
N ALA A 295 3.81 -13.98 5.27
CA ALA A 295 2.77 -12.94 5.20
C ALA A 295 1.67 -13.38 4.23
N THR A 296 0.57 -12.60 4.15
CA THR A 296 -0.56 -12.93 3.27
C THR A 296 -0.78 -11.83 2.23
N VAL A 297 -0.90 -12.23 0.97
CA VAL A 297 -1.41 -11.38 -0.12
C VAL A 297 -2.74 -11.98 -0.60
N ASN A 298 -3.77 -11.16 -0.66
CA ASN A 298 -5.07 -11.52 -1.23
C ASN A 298 -5.28 -10.71 -2.51
N LEU A 299 -5.51 -11.41 -3.62
CA LEU A 299 -5.91 -10.80 -4.88
C LEU A 299 -7.38 -11.11 -5.14
N GLY A 300 -8.14 -10.09 -5.55
CA GLY A 300 -9.52 -10.24 -6.00
C GLY A 300 -9.65 -11.10 -7.27
N GLU A 301 -10.87 -11.15 -7.80
CA GLU A 301 -11.14 -11.89 -9.03
C GLU A 301 -10.45 -11.25 -10.24
N ASN A 302 -10.07 -12.06 -11.24
CA ASN A 302 -9.58 -11.63 -12.54
C ASN A 302 -8.28 -10.79 -12.50
N ALA A 303 -7.40 -11.07 -11.54
CA ALA A 303 -6.09 -10.43 -11.49
C ALA A 303 -5.29 -10.74 -12.78
N THR A 304 -4.64 -9.72 -13.34
CA THR A 304 -3.76 -9.82 -14.51
C THR A 304 -2.32 -9.53 -14.08
N ILE A 305 -1.42 -10.48 -14.33
CA ILE A 305 -0.03 -10.43 -13.89
C ILE A 305 0.88 -10.64 -15.11
N SER A 306 1.82 -9.72 -15.31
CA SER A 306 2.78 -9.75 -16.40
C SER A 306 4.20 -9.58 -15.87
N VAL A 307 5.06 -10.57 -16.15
CA VAL A 307 6.47 -10.55 -15.80
C VAL A 307 7.28 -10.59 -17.09
N ASN A 308 7.81 -9.43 -17.48
CA ASN A 308 8.37 -9.20 -18.82
C ASN A 308 9.87 -9.49 -18.94
N SER A 309 10.51 -9.99 -17.88
CA SER A 309 11.91 -10.39 -17.87
C SER A 309 12.06 -11.83 -17.41
N ALA A 310 13.02 -12.52 -18.01
CA ALA A 310 13.49 -13.85 -17.61
C ALA A 310 14.90 -13.80 -16.98
N SER A 311 15.53 -12.63 -16.96
CA SER A 311 16.94 -12.47 -16.59
C SER A 311 17.12 -12.40 -15.09
N LYS A 312 18.25 -12.92 -14.60
CA LYS A 312 18.72 -12.68 -13.23
C LYS A 312 19.57 -11.41 -13.19
N ALA A 313 19.38 -10.56 -12.18
CA ALA A 313 20.19 -9.36 -11.98
C ALA A 313 21.65 -9.71 -11.61
N ALA A 314 21.87 -10.85 -10.94
CA ALA A 314 23.18 -11.43 -10.65
C ALA A 314 23.06 -12.96 -10.62
N SER A 315 24.19 -13.69 -10.69
CA SER A 315 24.20 -15.16 -10.71
C SER A 315 23.55 -15.80 -9.49
N TYR A 316 23.60 -15.14 -8.33
CA TYR A 316 23.01 -15.57 -7.07
C TYR A 316 21.58 -15.05 -6.86
N SER A 317 21.09 -14.14 -7.70
CA SER A 317 19.73 -13.60 -7.57
C SER A 317 18.70 -14.66 -7.94
N LYS A 318 17.52 -14.58 -7.31
CA LYS A 318 16.37 -15.37 -7.74
C LYS A 318 15.93 -14.92 -9.13
N ALA A 319 15.50 -15.88 -9.94
CA ALA A 319 14.90 -15.59 -11.23
C ALA A 319 13.48 -15.02 -11.03
N PRO A 320 12.97 -14.27 -12.03
CA PRO A 320 11.65 -13.67 -11.97
C PRO A 320 10.51 -14.66 -11.71
N ALA A 321 9.47 -14.21 -10.99
CA ALA A 321 8.28 -15.01 -10.77
C ALA A 321 7.00 -14.16 -10.75
N GLY A 322 5.90 -14.71 -11.23
CA GLY A 322 4.57 -14.10 -11.15
C GLY A 322 4.09 -14.09 -9.70
N LEU A 323 3.73 -15.26 -9.19
CA LEU A 323 3.37 -15.49 -7.79
C LEU A 323 4.48 -16.25 -7.08
N TYR A 324 5.15 -15.62 -6.11
CA TYR A 324 6.21 -16.24 -5.32
C TYR A 324 5.84 -16.27 -3.83
N ALA A 325 5.50 -17.46 -3.34
CA ALA A 325 5.24 -17.68 -1.92
C ALA A 325 6.39 -18.45 -1.28
N LEU A 326 7.05 -17.85 -0.30
CA LEU A 326 8.22 -18.40 0.39
C LEU A 326 7.96 -18.48 1.89
N SER A 327 8.56 -19.44 2.59
CA SER A 327 8.66 -19.42 4.06
C SER A 327 7.32 -19.15 4.75
N ARG A 328 6.30 -19.96 4.42
CA ARG A 328 4.92 -19.81 4.91
C ARG A 328 4.20 -18.54 4.47
N GLY A 329 4.70 -17.88 3.42
CA GLY A 329 3.94 -16.87 2.70
C GLY A 329 2.70 -17.51 2.07
N ALA A 330 1.60 -16.79 2.05
CA ALA A 330 0.34 -17.21 1.45
C ALA A 330 -0.10 -16.17 0.42
N ILE A 331 -0.42 -16.63 -0.79
CA ILE A 331 -1.03 -15.83 -1.84
C ILE A 331 -2.38 -16.46 -2.16
N ASN A 332 -3.47 -15.73 -1.90
CA ASN A 332 -4.83 -16.19 -2.14
C ASN A 332 -5.40 -15.49 -3.37
N LEU A 333 -6.09 -16.26 -4.21
CA LEU A 333 -6.78 -15.80 -5.41
C LEU A 333 -8.28 -15.99 -5.18
N ALA A 334 -9.02 -14.88 -5.10
CA ALA A 334 -10.46 -14.92 -4.88
C ALA A 334 -11.23 -15.50 -6.08
N GLY A 335 -10.62 -15.47 -7.27
CA GLY A 335 -11.16 -16.07 -8.48
C GLY A 335 -10.07 -16.41 -9.50
N GLY A 336 -10.44 -16.46 -10.78
CA GLY A 336 -9.51 -16.67 -11.89
C GLY A 336 -8.41 -15.60 -11.95
N ALA A 337 -7.28 -15.93 -12.59
CA ALA A 337 -6.17 -15.01 -12.81
C ALA A 337 -5.51 -15.28 -14.17
N ALA A 338 -5.03 -14.22 -14.82
CA ALA A 338 -4.16 -14.31 -15.99
C ALA A 338 -2.72 -14.01 -15.57
N ILE A 339 -1.79 -14.92 -15.85
CA ILE A 339 -0.37 -14.77 -15.53
C ILE A 339 0.43 -15.04 -16.80
N THR A 340 1.26 -14.09 -17.21
CA THR A 340 2.14 -14.22 -18.36
C THR A 340 3.59 -13.99 -17.95
N MET A 341 4.45 -14.94 -18.32
CA MET A 341 5.88 -14.93 -18.06
C MET A 341 6.67 -14.81 -19.35
N ALA A 342 7.70 -13.97 -19.36
CA ALA A 342 8.69 -13.95 -20.44
C ALA A 342 9.70 -15.13 -20.35
N GLY A 343 9.86 -15.71 -19.16
CA GLY A 343 10.78 -16.81 -18.90
C GLY A 343 10.07 -18.11 -18.58
N ASP A 344 10.85 -19.19 -18.51
CA ASP A 344 10.39 -20.54 -18.25
C ASP A 344 11.36 -21.26 -17.28
N ASN A 345 11.17 -22.56 -17.08
CA ASN A 345 12.00 -23.37 -16.21
C ASN A 345 13.48 -23.41 -16.64
N SER A 346 13.81 -23.18 -17.91
CA SER A 346 15.22 -23.08 -18.37
C SER A 346 15.91 -21.84 -17.83
N SER A 347 15.16 -20.74 -17.66
CA SER A 347 15.62 -19.52 -16.97
C SER A 347 15.28 -19.51 -15.48
N GLU A 348 14.82 -20.63 -14.93
CA GLU A 348 14.31 -20.78 -13.55
C GLU A 348 13.18 -19.81 -13.20
N SER A 349 12.46 -19.29 -14.20
CA SER A 349 11.37 -18.34 -14.04
C SER A 349 10.03 -19.07 -14.03
N TYR A 350 9.12 -18.68 -13.14
CA TYR A 350 7.85 -19.40 -12.93
C TYR A 350 6.67 -18.45 -12.81
N ALA A 351 5.56 -18.80 -13.44
CA ALA A 351 4.28 -18.11 -13.24
C ALA A 351 3.83 -18.23 -11.79
N ILE A 352 3.99 -19.42 -11.20
CA ILE A 352 3.70 -19.69 -9.79
C ILE A 352 4.83 -20.52 -9.19
N SER A 353 5.49 -20.00 -8.16
CA SER A 353 6.53 -20.69 -7.40
C SER A 353 6.22 -20.67 -5.91
N THR A 354 6.28 -21.85 -5.28
CA THR A 354 6.16 -21.98 -3.83
C THR A 354 7.38 -22.68 -3.23
N GLU A 355 7.94 -22.11 -2.16
CA GLU A 355 9.14 -22.60 -1.49
C GLU A 355 8.96 -22.61 0.04
N THR A 356 9.55 -23.58 0.72
CA THR A 356 9.66 -23.60 2.19
C THR A 356 8.32 -23.43 2.91
N GLY A 357 7.30 -24.18 2.48
CA GLY A 357 5.96 -24.11 3.06
C GLY A 357 5.12 -22.93 2.55
N GLY A 358 5.55 -22.25 1.48
CA GLY A 358 4.74 -21.25 0.79
C GLY A 358 3.47 -21.86 0.19
N ILE A 359 2.41 -21.06 0.11
CA ILE A 359 1.09 -21.48 -0.33
C ILE A 359 0.56 -20.51 -1.38
N VAL A 360 0.04 -21.06 -2.48
CA VAL A 360 -0.81 -20.34 -3.43
C VAL A 360 -2.17 -21.05 -3.47
N ASP A 361 -3.23 -20.34 -3.10
CA ASP A 361 -4.59 -20.89 -2.98
C ASP A 361 -5.58 -20.12 -3.86
N GLY A 362 -5.99 -20.75 -4.97
CA GLY A 362 -7.08 -20.34 -5.85
C GLY A 362 -8.27 -21.30 -5.77
N SER A 363 -8.58 -21.81 -4.59
CA SER A 363 -9.65 -22.81 -4.41
C SER A 363 -11.07 -22.24 -4.48
N SER A 364 -11.25 -20.92 -4.41
CA SER A 364 -12.53 -20.27 -4.78
C SER A 364 -12.92 -20.55 -6.22
N GLY A 365 -11.90 -20.74 -7.07
CA GLY A 365 -12.00 -21.15 -8.45
C GLY A 365 -12.34 -20.04 -9.44
N GLY A 366 -12.21 -20.35 -10.72
CA GLY A 366 -12.42 -19.39 -11.80
C GLY A 366 -11.59 -19.74 -13.04
N ARG A 367 -11.56 -18.82 -14.00
CA ARG A 367 -10.80 -19.01 -15.23
C ARG A 367 -9.35 -18.60 -15.02
N PHE A 368 -8.44 -19.56 -15.07
CA PHE A 368 -7.00 -19.29 -14.99
C PHE A 368 -6.37 -19.36 -16.39
N VAL A 369 -5.58 -18.36 -16.75
CA VAL A 369 -4.76 -18.36 -17.97
C VAL A 369 -3.32 -18.23 -17.53
N ILE A 370 -2.58 -19.34 -17.53
CA ILE A 370 -1.21 -19.39 -17.02
C ILE A 370 -0.27 -19.67 -18.18
N ASP A 371 0.34 -18.61 -18.70
CA ASP A 371 1.41 -18.66 -19.69
C ASP A 371 2.77 -18.60 -18.97
N GLY A 372 3.21 -19.76 -18.47
CA GLY A 372 4.47 -19.95 -17.77
C GLY A 372 4.48 -21.18 -16.87
N ASP A 373 5.67 -21.58 -16.41
CA ASP A 373 5.82 -22.81 -15.62
C ASP A 373 5.36 -22.66 -14.16
N ILE A 374 4.92 -23.76 -13.57
CA ILE A 374 4.47 -23.85 -12.17
C ILE A 374 5.40 -24.76 -11.38
N ARG A 375 5.85 -24.31 -10.21
CA ARG A 375 6.73 -25.06 -9.32
C ARG A 375 6.29 -25.02 -7.86
N ALA A 376 6.15 -26.19 -7.25
CA ALA A 376 6.06 -26.33 -5.80
C ALA A 376 7.29 -27.09 -5.27
N ALA A 377 8.20 -26.38 -4.62
CA ALA A 377 9.39 -26.95 -4.00
C ALA A 377 9.22 -26.96 -2.47
N GLY A 378 9.02 -28.15 -1.90
CA GLY A 378 9.03 -28.31 -0.44
C GLY A 378 10.38 -27.96 0.18
N ALA A 379 10.41 -27.61 1.47
CA ALA A 379 11.67 -27.48 2.19
C ALA A 379 12.36 -28.85 2.35
N THR A 380 13.67 -28.90 2.16
CA THR A 380 14.50 -29.88 2.86
C THR A 380 14.47 -29.50 4.34
N ALA A 381 14.20 -30.46 5.24
CA ALA A 381 14.11 -30.19 6.67
C ALA A 381 15.36 -29.42 7.16
N ALA A 382 15.17 -28.17 7.60
CA ALA A 382 16.22 -27.50 8.36
C ALA A 382 16.41 -28.28 9.67
N SER A 383 17.63 -28.33 10.19
CA SER A 383 18.01 -28.98 11.46
C SER A 383 17.37 -28.35 12.71
N GLY A 384 16.21 -27.71 12.58
CA GLY A 384 15.48 -27.00 13.63
C GLY A 384 14.24 -27.76 14.12
N THR A 385 13.70 -27.29 15.25
CA THR A 385 12.60 -27.91 15.99
C THR A 385 11.20 -27.73 15.37
N LEU A 386 11.09 -27.08 14.20
CA LEU A 386 9.82 -26.87 13.51
C LEU A 386 9.55 -28.02 12.51
N PRO A 387 8.31 -28.57 12.45
CA PRO A 387 7.96 -29.58 11.46
C PRO A 387 8.21 -29.10 10.04
N GLN A 388 8.65 -30.02 9.17
CA GLN A 388 8.70 -29.81 7.72
C GLN A 388 7.32 -29.33 7.25
N GLN A 389 7.30 -28.29 6.40
CA GLN A 389 6.07 -27.80 5.79
C GLN A 389 6.15 -27.94 4.28
N ASN A 390 5.11 -28.56 3.74
CA ASN A 390 4.95 -28.76 2.30
C ASN A 390 4.54 -27.44 1.68
N SER A 391 5.23 -27.07 0.59
CA SER A 391 4.78 -25.98 -0.27
C SER A 391 3.59 -26.47 -1.09
N THR A 392 2.56 -25.64 -1.25
CA THR A 392 1.28 -26.07 -1.85
C THR A 392 0.81 -25.07 -2.90
N ILE A 393 0.34 -25.58 -4.03
CA ILE A 393 -0.38 -24.82 -5.04
C ILE A 393 -1.72 -25.52 -5.26
N LYS A 394 -2.82 -24.79 -5.10
CA LYS A 394 -4.18 -25.30 -5.31
C LYS A 394 -4.94 -24.36 -6.22
N LEU A 395 -5.45 -24.86 -7.34
CA LEU A 395 -6.22 -24.08 -8.32
C LEU A 395 -7.50 -24.84 -8.67
N ASN A 396 -8.66 -24.22 -8.48
CA ASN A 396 -9.95 -24.77 -8.92
C ASN A 396 -10.33 -24.15 -10.27
N MET A 397 -9.97 -24.81 -11.37
CA MET A 397 -10.07 -24.23 -12.71
C MET A 397 -11.43 -24.51 -13.34
N THR A 398 -12.05 -23.49 -13.94
CA THR A 398 -13.27 -23.63 -14.76
C THR A 398 -12.94 -23.83 -16.25
N ASP A 399 -13.95 -24.16 -17.06
CA ASP A 399 -13.81 -24.35 -18.51
C ASP A 399 -13.09 -23.16 -19.20
N ASN A 400 -12.26 -23.48 -20.20
CA ASN A 400 -11.40 -22.52 -20.94
C ASN A 400 -10.26 -21.89 -20.12
N SER A 401 -9.93 -22.48 -18.97
CA SER A 401 -8.62 -22.30 -18.37
C SER A 401 -7.54 -22.99 -19.22
N ARG A 402 -6.34 -22.42 -19.29
CA ARG A 402 -5.25 -22.93 -20.13
C ARG A 402 -3.88 -22.58 -19.59
#